data_AF-A0A970IGV1-F1
#
_entry.id   AF-A0A970IGV1-F1
#
_cell.length_a   1.000
_cell.length_b   1.000
_cell.length_c   1.000
_cell.angle_alpha   90.00
_cell.angle_beta   90.00
_cell.angle_gamma   90.00
#
_symmetry.space_group_name_H-M   'P 1'
#
loop_
_entity.id
_entity.type
_entity.pdbx_description
1 polymer ?
#
loop_
_entity_poly.entity_id
_entity_poly.type
_entity_poly.pdbx_seq_one_letter_code
_entity_poly.pdbx_strand_id
1 'polypeptide(L)' 'MLEKALENLINIDKVALLFFMIAAFITYGARFITVRIMKISSHKVFKITTILKIVGLFIGLLGLFRITK' A
#
# COMPACT_ATOMS: atom_id res chain seq x y z
N MET A 1 11.43 -1.67 26.06
CA MET A 1 10.32 -1.73 25.06
C MET A 1 10.75 -1.20 23.71
N LEU A 2 11.36 -0.01 23.65
CA LEU A 2 11.81 0.60 22.39
C LEU A 2 12.95 -0.18 21.71
N GLU A 3 13.92 -0.67 22.48
CA GLU A 3 15.02 -1.53 21.98
C GLU A 3 14.51 -2.82 21.34
N LYS A 4 13.57 -3.50 22.02
CA LYS A 4 12.94 -4.73 21.53
C LYS A 4 12.10 -4.49 20.26
N ALA A 5 11.46 -3.33 20.14
CA ALA A 5 10.77 -2.94 18.92
C ALA A 5 11.75 -2.64 17.79
N LEU A 6 12.89 -2.01 18.09
CA LEU A 6 13.95 -1.69 17.14
C LEU A 6 14.62 -2.96 16.58
N GLU A 7 14.92 -3.94 17.44
CA GLU A 7 15.46 -5.25 17.04
C GLU A 7 14.49 -6.00 16.12
N ASN A 8 13.19 -5.96 16.42
CA ASN A 8 12.18 -6.58 15.55
C ASN A 8 12.02 -5.82 14.23
N LEU A 9 12.18 -4.50 14.22
CA LEU A 9 12.14 -3.68 13.01
C LEU A 9 13.30 -4.00 12.07
N ILE A 10 14.50 -4.22 12.62
CA ILE A 10 15.71 -4.61 11.85
C ILE A 10 15.51 -5.97 11.17
N ASN A 11 14.73 -6.87 11.79
CA ASN A 11 14.44 -8.21 11.28
C ASN A 11 13.18 -8.29 10.41
N ILE A 12 12.59 -7.15 10.01
CA ILE A 12 11.43 -7.16 9.11
C ILE A 12 11.78 -7.82 7.78
N ASP A 13 10.92 -8.75 7.33
CA ASP A 13 11.00 -9.35 6.00
C ASP A 13 11.00 -8.23 4.93
N LYS A 14 12.09 -8.14 4.18
CA LYS A 14 12.31 -7.12 3.13
C LYS A 14 11.22 -7.17 2.04
N VAL A 15 10.68 -8.34 1.75
CA VAL A 15 9.60 -8.54 0.80
C VAL A 15 8.28 -8.05 1.37
N ALA A 16 8.02 -8.26 2.66
CA ALA A 16 6.87 -7.66 3.32
C ALA A 16 6.95 -6.12 3.29
N LEU A 17 8.14 -5.57 3.57
CA LEU A 17 8.38 -4.12 3.46
C LEU A 17 8.09 -3.61 2.04
N LEU A 18 8.51 -4.35 1.01
CA LEU A 18 8.23 -4.01 -0.39
C LEU A 18 6.71 -4.00 -0.66
N PHE A 19 5.96 -4.99 -0.17
CA PHE A 19 4.50 -4.99 -0.29
C PHE A 19 3.87 -3.77 0.38
N PHE A 20 4.34 -3.36 1.57
CA PHE A 20 3.85 -2.15 2.22
C PHE A 20 4.19 -0.88 1.45
N MET A 21 5.38 -0.78 0.89
CA MET A 21 5.75 0.37 0.04
C MET A 21 4.82 0.47 -1.16
N ILE A 22 4.61 -0.65 -1.88
CA ILE A 22 3.71 -0.69 -3.04
C ILE A 22 2.27 -0.34 -2.63
N ALA A 23 1.78 -0.94 -1.54
CA ALA A 23 0.45 -0.66 -1.00
C ALA A 23 0.27 0.83 -0.64
N ALA A 24 1.27 1.44 -0.01
CA ALA A 24 1.25 2.85 0.34
C ALA A 24 1.24 3.74 -0.91
N PHE A 25 2.11 3.47 -1.89
CA PHE A 25 2.13 4.21 -3.15
C PHE A 25 0.79 4.16 -3.87
N ILE A 26 0.18 2.98 -3.97
CA ILE A 26 -1.13 2.81 -4.62
C ILE A 26 -2.21 3.54 -3.83
N THR A 27 -2.26 3.40 -2.51
CA THR A 27 -3.35 3.92 -1.67
C THR A 27 -3.32 5.45 -1.57
N TYR A 28 -2.14 6.04 -1.29
CA TYR A 28 -1.98 7.49 -1.19
C TYR A 28 -1.88 8.15 -2.57
N GLY A 29 -1.27 7.48 -3.54
CA GLY A 29 -1.13 7.95 -4.92
C GLY A 29 -2.36 7.74 -5.79
N ALA A 30 -3.40 7.03 -5.33
CA ALA A 30 -4.55 6.61 -6.14
C ALA A 30 -5.19 7.75 -6.96
N ARG A 31 -5.34 8.95 -6.38
CA ARG A 31 -5.92 10.10 -7.07
C ARG A 31 -4.98 10.63 -8.16
N PHE A 32 -3.68 10.71 -7.87
CA PHE A 32 -2.67 11.11 -8.85
C PHE A 32 -2.65 10.12 -10.02
N ILE A 33 -2.61 8.83 -9.74
CA ILE A 33 -2.65 7.76 -10.75
C ILE A 33 -3.91 7.90 -11.62
N THR A 34 -5.07 8.04 -11.00
CA THR A 34 -6.36 8.12 -11.70
C THR A 34 -6.44 9.35 -12.62
N VAL A 35 -5.97 10.52 -12.16
CA VAL A 35 -6.11 11.78 -12.91
C VAL A 35 -4.97 12.01 -13.89
N ARG A 36 -3.72 11.78 -13.49
CA ARG A 36 -2.53 12.10 -14.30
C ARG A 36 -2.10 10.97 -15.21
N ILE A 37 -2.18 9.72 -14.75
CA ILE A 37 -1.71 8.55 -15.52
C ILE A 37 -2.85 7.99 -16.36
N MET A 38 -3.99 7.69 -15.73
CA MET A 38 -5.14 7.07 -16.39
C MET A 38 -6.03 8.07 -17.13
N LYS A 39 -5.85 9.38 -16.90
CA LYS A 39 -6.61 10.47 -17.53
C LYS A 39 -8.14 10.27 -17.44
N ILE A 40 -8.62 9.73 -16.31
CA ILE A 40 -10.04 9.45 -16.10
C ILE A 40 -10.81 10.76 -15.85
N SER A 41 -11.95 10.89 -16.50
CA SER A 41 -12.90 11.99 -16.33
C SER A 41 -13.40 12.13 -14.89
N SER A 42 -13.56 13.36 -14.40
CA SER A 42 -13.89 13.70 -13.00
C SER A 42 -15.04 12.90 -12.37
N HIS A 43 -16.09 12.60 -13.14
CA HIS A 43 -17.25 11.84 -12.66
C HIS A 43 -16.96 10.37 -12.30
N LYS A 44 -15.88 9.78 -12.86
CA LYS A 44 -15.43 8.40 -12.56
C LYS A 44 -14.25 8.35 -11.60
N VAL A 45 -13.61 9.49 -11.31
CA VAL A 45 -12.37 9.54 -10.49
C VAL A 45 -12.59 8.92 -9.12
N PHE A 46 -13.72 9.20 -8.47
CA PHE A 46 -14.03 8.63 -7.15
C PHE A 46 -14.05 7.10 -7.19
N LYS A 47 -14.80 6.50 -8.13
CA LYS A 47 -14.92 5.04 -8.27
C LYS A 47 -13.57 4.38 -8.50
N ILE A 48 -12.77 4.91 -9.42
CA ILE A 48 -11.46 4.32 -9.76
C ILE A 48 -10.45 4.50 -8.62
N THR A 49 -10.44 5.66 -7.96
CA THR A 49 -9.58 5.90 -6.79
C THR A 49 -9.91 4.92 -5.67
N THR A 50 -11.20 4.67 -5.41
CA THR A 50 -11.64 3.70 -4.39
C THR A 50 -11.20 2.28 -4.75
N ILE A 51 -11.32 1.86 -6.01
CA ILE A 51 -10.86 0.54 -6.46
C ILE A 51 -9.35 0.41 -6.25
N LEU A 52 -8.56 1.41 -6.64
CA LEU A 52 -7.11 1.41 -6.42
C LEU A 52 -6.76 1.29 -4.95
N LYS A 53 -7.46 2.01 -4.06
CA LYS A 53 -7.26 1.89 -2.61
C LYS A 53 -7.59 0.50 -2.08
N ILE A 54 -8.65 -0.13 -2.57
CA ILE A 54 -9.00 -1.51 -2.21
C ILE A 54 -7.90 -2.48 -2.65
N VAL A 55 -7.37 -2.32 -3.86
CA VAL A 55 -6.22 -3.11 -4.34
C VAL A 55 -4.98 -2.90 -3.45
N GLY A 56 -4.68 -1.64 -3.13
CA GLY A 56 -3.59 -1.29 -2.20
C GLY A 56 -3.76 -1.94 -0.83
N LEU A 57 -4.99 -1.98 -0.31
CA LEU A 57 -5.31 -2.64 0.96
C LEU A 57 -5.04 -4.15 0.91
N PHE A 58 -5.45 -4.84 -0.16
CA PHE A 58 -5.14 -6.27 -0.32
C PHE A 58 -3.64 -6.55 -0.39
N ILE A 59 -2.87 -5.70 -1.09
CA ILE A 59 -1.41 -5.82 -1.14
C ILE A 59 -0.80 -5.62 0.26
N GLY A 60 -1.30 -4.64 1.03
CA GLY A 60 -0.88 -4.42 2.41
C GLY A 60 -1.18 -5.60 3.33
N LEU A 61 -2.34 -6.24 3.16
CA LEU A 61 -2.69 -7.45 3.90
C LEU A 61 -1.76 -8.63 3.57
N LEU A 62 -1.32 -8.77 2.32
CA LEU A 62 -0.31 -9.77 1.95
C LEU A 62 1.04 -9.50 2.61
N GLY A 63 1.44 -8.23 2.71
CA GLY A 63 2.62 -7.83 3.48
C GLY A 63 2.51 -8.21 4.95
N LEU A 64 1.37 -7.95 5.59
CA LEU A 64 1.13 -8.31 7.00
C LEU A 64 1.15 -9.83 7.22
N PHE A 65 0.49 -10.58 6.34
CA PHE A 65 0.46 -12.04 6.42
C PHE A 65 1.87 -12.63 6.38
N ARG A 66 2.76 -12.04 5.59
CA ARG A 66 4.16 -12.48 5.46
C ARG A 66 5.02 -12.16 6.68
N ILE A 67 4.74 -11.08 7.42
CA ILE A 67 5.43 -10.79 8.69
C ILE A 67 4.93 -11.70 9.82
N THR A 68 3.65 -12.11 9.74
CA THR A 68 3.00 -12.88 10.80
C THR A 68 3.32 -14.37 10.74
N LYS A 69 3.78 -14.88 9.59
CA LYS A 69 4.13 -16.28 9.36
C LYS A 69 5.64 -16.47 9.33
#